data_AF-D6R9R9-F1
#
_entry.id   AF-D6R9R9-F1
#
_cell.length_a   1.000
_cell.length_b   1.000
_cell.length_c   1.000
_cell.angle_alpha   90.00
_cell.angle_beta   90.00
_cell.angle_gamma   90.00
#
_symmetry.space_group_name_H-M   'P 1'
#
loop_
_entity.id
_entity.type
_entity.pdbx_description
1 polymer ?
#
loop_
_entity_poly.entity_id
_entity_poly.type
_entity_poly.pdbx_seq_one_letter_code
_entity_poly.pdbx_strand_id
1 'polypeptide(L)'
;MNCDYYMEEKVLPPSSLEGKVKETVHNAFWDHLKEQLSATPPDFSCALELLKEIKEILLSLLLPRQNRLRIEIEEALDMDLLKQ
;
A
#
# COMPACT_ATOMS: atom_id res chain seq x y z
N MET A 1 -6.07 -20.60 -30.21
CA MET A 1 -5.25 -20.64 -28.99
C MET A 1 -5.09 -19.23 -28.49
N ASN A 2 -5.87 -18.83 -27.49
CA ASN A 2 -5.46 -17.79 -26.55
C ASN A 2 -5.95 -18.28 -25.20
N CYS A 3 -5.03 -18.80 -24.41
CA CYS A 3 -5.31 -19.23 -23.05
C CYS A 3 -5.38 -17.95 -22.23
N ASP A 4 -6.55 -17.33 -22.24
CA ASP A 4 -6.90 -16.27 -21.29
C ASP A 4 -6.94 -16.94 -19.91
N TYR A 5 -5.77 -16.98 -19.27
CA TYR A 5 -5.65 -17.34 -17.86
C TYR A 5 -6.20 -16.16 -17.08
N TYR A 6 -7.52 -16.08 -17.03
CA TYR A 6 -8.23 -15.35 -15.99
C TYR A 6 -7.78 -16.00 -14.68
N MET A 7 -6.80 -15.40 -14.00
CA MET A 7 -6.75 -15.51 -12.55
C MET A 7 -8.03 -14.83 -12.08
N GLU A 8 -9.11 -15.62 -12.01
CA GLU A 8 -10.19 -15.35 -11.07
C GLU A 8 -9.50 -15.16 -9.73
N GLU A 9 -9.42 -13.89 -9.32
CA GLU A 9 -9.22 -13.53 -7.93
C GLU A 9 -10.32 -14.27 -7.18
N LYS A 10 -9.97 -15.44 -6.64
CA LYS A 10 -10.86 -16.22 -5.79
C LYS A 10 -11.13 -15.34 -4.60
N VAL A 11 -12.22 -14.58 -4.67
CA VAL A 11 -12.86 -13.95 -3.53
C VAL A 11 -13.32 -15.11 -2.66
N LEU A 12 -12.40 -15.58 -1.83
CA LEU A 12 -12.66 -16.63 -0.86
C LEU A 12 -13.81 -16.14 0.02
N PRO A 13 -14.78 -17.02 0.33
CA PRO A 13 -15.90 -16.63 1.16
C PRO A 13 -15.37 -16.10 2.51
N PRO A 14 -15.98 -15.04 3.08
CA PRO A 14 -15.55 -14.41 4.34
C PRO A 14 -15.56 -15.35 5.56
N SER A 15 -16.01 -16.60 5.38
CA SER A 15 -16.02 -17.68 6.36
C SER A 15 -14.82 -18.64 6.28
N SER A 16 -13.91 -18.48 5.31
CA SER A 16 -12.64 -19.24 5.31
C SER A 16 -11.74 -18.76 6.45
N LEU A 17 -11.09 -19.70 7.14
CA LEU A 17 -10.10 -19.42 8.19
C LEU A 17 -9.03 -18.43 7.68
N GLU A 18 -8.66 -18.56 6.41
CA GLU A 18 -7.68 -17.73 5.70
C GLU A 18 -8.17 -16.28 5.51
N GLY A 19 -9.47 -16.09 5.24
CA GLY A 19 -10.09 -14.77 5.12
C GLY A 19 -10.13 -14.02 6.45
N LYS A 20 -10.47 -14.73 7.54
CA LYS A 20 -10.41 -14.19 8.90
C LYS A 20 -9.00 -13.84 9.34
N VAL A 21 -8.01 -14.66 9.00
CA VAL A 21 -6.60 -14.36 9.31
C VAL A 21 -6.12 -13.13 8.54
N LYS A 22 -6.45 -13.02 7.24
CA LYS A 22 -6.10 -11.86 6.41
C LYS A 22 -6.72 -10.56 6.93
N GLU A 23 -8.00 -10.60 7.32
CA GLU A 23 -8.69 -9.46 7.93
C GLU A 23 -8.08 -9.07 9.28
N THR A 24 -7.78 -10.06 10.13
CA THR A 24 -7.16 -9.81 11.44
C THR A 24 -5.78 -9.18 11.32
N VAL A 25 -4.95 -9.65 10.37
CA VAL A 25 -3.61 -9.10 10.13
C VAL A 25 -3.68 -7.69 9.57
N HIS A 26 -4.60 -7.42 8.63
CA HIS A 26 -4.82 -6.05 8.14
C HIS A 26 -5.27 -5.10 9.26
N ASN A 27 -6.24 -5.51 10.07
CA ASN A 27 -6.71 -4.68 11.17
C ASN A 27 -5.58 -4.40 12.18
N ALA A 28 -4.79 -5.41 12.54
CA ALA A 28 -3.65 -5.25 13.44
C ALA A 28 -2.61 -4.25 12.90
N PHE A 29 -2.36 -4.24 11.58
CA PHE A 29 -1.48 -3.25 10.97
C PHE A 29 -2.04 -1.83 11.12
N TRP A 30 -3.31 -1.60 10.79
CA TRP A 30 -3.93 -0.28 10.88
C TRP A 30 -4.08 0.21 12.32
N ASP A 31 -4.37 -0.70 13.25
CA ASP A 31 -4.41 -0.40 14.68
C ASP A 31 -3.02 0.02 15.18
N HIS A 32 -1.97 -0.72 14.81
CA HIS A 32 -0.59 -0.37 15.14
C HIS A 32 -0.17 0.99 14.55
N LEU A 33 -0.50 1.24 13.28
CA LEU A 33 -0.24 2.53 12.63
C LEU A 33 -0.94 3.68 13.39
N LYS A 34 -2.20 3.47 13.78
CA LYS A 34 -2.98 4.46 14.53
C LYS A 34 -2.39 4.72 15.91
N GLU A 35 -1.92 3.69 16.60
CA GLU A 35 -1.23 3.82 17.89
C GLU A 35 0.06 4.63 17.77
N GLN A 36 0.91 4.32 16.77
CA GLN A 36 2.16 5.05 16.54
C GLN A 36 1.92 6.53 16.22
N LEU A 37 0.91 6.85 15.41
CA LEU A 37 0.53 8.23 15.09
C LEU A 37 -0.12 8.98 16.26
N SER A 38 -0.73 8.26 17.20
CA SER A 38 -1.37 8.84 18.39
C SER A 38 -0.41 8.97 19.58
N ALA A 39 0.80 8.41 19.48
CA ALA A 39 1.81 8.48 20.52
C ALA A 39 2.36 9.90 20.70
N THR A 40 2.98 10.15 21.86
CA THR A 40 3.59 11.46 22.17
C THR A 40 5.05 11.27 22.60
N PRO A 41 6.04 11.60 21.76
CA PRO A 41 5.91 12.09 20.38
C PRO A 41 5.41 11.00 19.40
N PRO A 42 4.76 11.39 18.28
CA PRO A 42 4.29 10.45 17.28
C PRO A 42 5.46 9.79 16.54
N ASP A 43 5.30 8.50 16.24
CA ASP A 43 6.24 7.74 15.41
C ASP A 43 5.68 7.60 14.00
N PHE A 44 6.37 8.18 13.03
CA PHE A 44 5.96 8.15 11.62
C PHE A 44 6.64 7.03 10.83
N SER A 45 7.46 6.18 11.45
CA SER A 45 8.25 5.16 10.74
C SER A 45 7.38 4.25 9.87
N CYS A 46 6.31 3.68 10.44
CA CYS A 46 5.38 2.81 9.71
C CYS A 46 4.57 3.58 8.64
N ALA A 47 4.15 4.82 8.93
CA ALA A 47 3.45 5.66 7.96
C ALA A 47 4.33 5.99 6.74
N LEU A 48 5.61 6.27 6.97
CA LEU A 48 6.59 6.56 5.92
C LEU A 48 6.90 5.32 5.08
N GLU A 49 7.01 4.14 5.69
CA GLU A 49 7.15 2.87 4.96
C GLU A 49 5.94 2.60 4.08
N LEU A 50 4.72 2.76 4.62
CA LEU A 50 3.49 2.59 3.85
C LEU A 50 3.42 3.56 2.65
N LEU A 51 3.80 4.82 2.83
CA LEU A 51 3.83 5.80 1.75
C LEU A 51 4.83 5.44 0.64
N LYS A 52 5.98 4.83 1.00
CA LYS A 52 6.94 4.29 0.01
C LYS A 52 6.33 3.16 -0.80
N GLU A 53 5.69 2.20 -0.14
CA GLU A 53 5.04 1.08 -0.83
C GLU A 53 3.94 1.57 -1.78
N ILE A 54 3.10 2.53 -1.33
CA ILE A 54 2.08 3.14 -2.17
C ILE A 54 2.72 3.83 -3.39
N LYS A 55 3.82 4.57 -3.20
CA LYS A 55 4.57 5.19 -4.30
C LYS A 55 5.04 4.15 -5.31
N GLU A 56 5.66 3.07 -4.87
CA GLU A 56 6.17 2.01 -5.74
C GLU A 56 5.04 1.32 -6.51
N ILE A 57 3.91 1.01 -5.85
CA ILE A 57 2.72 0.45 -6.49
C ILE A 57 2.21 1.40 -7.57
N LEU A 58 2.01 2.68 -7.23
CA LEU A 58 1.55 3.69 -8.17
C LEU A 58 2.47 3.78 -9.40
N LEU A 59 3.79 3.81 -9.19
CA LEU A 59 4.78 3.83 -10.28
C LEU A 59 4.76 2.55 -11.12
N SER A 60 4.53 1.38 -10.52
CA SER A 60 4.43 0.10 -11.22
C SER A 60 3.19 0.00 -12.11
N LEU A 61 2.13 0.72 -11.76
CA LEU A 61 0.88 0.80 -12.54
C LEU A 61 1.00 1.78 -13.72
N LEU A 62 2.04 2.61 -13.76
CA LEU A 62 2.23 3.57 -14.84
C LEU A 62 2.70 2.89 -16.13
N LEU A 63 2.11 3.33 -17.24
CA LEU A 63 2.58 2.96 -18.56
C LEU A 63 3.88 3.71 -18.90
N PRO A 64 4.80 3.12 -19.70
CA PRO A 64 6.10 3.72 -20.01
C PRO A 64 6.07 5.13 -20.64
N ARG A 65 4.94 5.56 -21.21
CA ARG A 65 4.77 6.89 -21.81
C ARG A 65 4.25 7.96 -20.85
N GLN A 66 3.86 7.61 -19.63
CA GLN A 66 3.25 8.53 -18.65
C GLN A 66 4.31 9.29 -17.83
N ASN A 67 5.29 9.90 -18.50
CA ASN A 67 6.40 10.58 -17.82
C ASN A 67 5.97 11.75 -16.94
N ARG A 68 4.95 12.51 -17.37
CA ARG A 68 4.41 13.61 -16.56
C ARG A 68 3.82 13.10 -15.23
N LEU A 69 2.99 12.06 -15.32
CA LEU A 69 2.34 11.48 -14.14
C LEU A 69 3.36 10.81 -13.20
N ARG A 70 4.42 10.21 -13.76
CA ARG A 70 5.56 9.71 -12.96
C ARG A 70 6.20 10.83 -12.13
N ILE A 71 6.52 11.96 -12.75
CA ILE A 71 7.14 13.10 -12.06
C ILE A 71 6.21 13.64 -10.98
N GLU A 72 4.92 13.82 -11.29
CA GLU A 72 3.93 14.29 -10.31
C GLU A 72 3.84 13.35 -9.09
N ILE A 73 3.90 12.02 -9.28
CA ILE A 73 3.92 11.04 -8.18
C ILE A 73 5.25 11.10 -7.41
N GLU A 74 6.37 11.24 -8.11
CA GLU A 74 7.70 11.31 -7.47
C GLU A 74 7.85 12.55 -6.60
N GLU A 75 7.37 13.70 -7.05
CA GLU A 75 7.39 14.98 -6.33
C GLU A 75 6.38 15.01 -5.17
N ALA A 76 5.15 14.53 -5.39
CA ALA A 76 4.12 14.53 -4.34
C ALA A 76 4.42 13.55 -3.20
N LEU A 77 5.09 12.44 -3.51
CA LEU A 77 5.54 11.42 -2.55
C LEU A 77 7.07 11.48 -2.40
N ASP A 78 7.63 12.67 -2.27
CA ASP A 78 9.03 12.85 -1.92
C ASP A 78 9.26 12.52 -0.44
N MET A 79 9.88 11.37 -0.21
CA MET A 79 10.15 10.83 1.13
C MET A 79 11.28 11.58 1.86
N ASP A 80 12.14 12.28 1.13
CA ASP A 80 13.22 13.08 1.72
C ASP A 80 12.69 14.42 2.24
N LEU A 81 11.65 14.96 1.60
CA LEU A 81 10.88 16.12 2.08
C LEU A 81 10.01 15.78 3.31
N LEU A 82 9.50 14.56 3.40
CA LEU A 82 8.66 14.11 4.54
C LEU A 82 9.46 13.79 5.81
N LYS A 83 10.79 13.70 5.72
CA LYS A 83 11.68 13.48 6.87
C LYS A 83 12.30 14.76 7.45
N GLN A 84 12.04 15.93 6.85
CA GLN A 84 12.50 17.24 7.34
C GLN A 84 11.65 17.75 8.50
#